data_AF-A0A350PEQ7-F1
#
_entry.id   AF-A0A350PEQ7-F1
#
_cell.length_a   1.000
_cell.length_b   1.000
_cell.length_c   1.000
_cell.angle_alpha   90.00
_cell.angle_beta   90.00
_cell.angle_gamma   90.00
#
_symmetry.space_group_name_H-M   'P 1'
#
loop_
_entity.id
_entity.type
_entity.pdbx_description
1 polymer ?
#
loop_
_entity_poly.entity_id
_entity_poly.type
_entity_poly.pdbx_seq_one_letter_code
_entity_poly.pdbx_strand_id
1 'polypeptide(L)'
;DCREGICGSCNLVINGQAHGPKAEVACCQLHMRNYKDGDKITIEPPRAAAFPIIKDLVVDRSAFDRIIEVGGYVSVKTGSAQEANALPVEKEKS
;
A
#
# COMPACT_ATOMS: atom_id res chain seq x y z
N ASP A 1 4.48 7.32 -5.04
CA ASP A 1 3.45 6.86 -5.99
C ASP A 1 3.97 5.61 -6.70
N CYS A 2 3.44 4.42 -6.38
CA CYS A 2 3.95 3.15 -6.93
C CYS A 2 3.16 2.64 -8.16
N ARG A 3 1.90 3.08 -8.33
CA ARG A 3 0.95 2.62 -9.37
C ARG A 3 0.67 1.12 -9.49
N GLU A 4 1.26 0.31 -8.62
CA GLU A 4 1.11 -1.15 -8.62
C GLU A 4 0.20 -1.66 -7.48
N GLY A 5 -0.50 -0.76 -6.78
CA GLY A 5 -1.39 -1.13 -5.67
C GLY A 5 -0.69 -1.44 -4.34
N ILE A 6 0.58 -1.08 -4.20
CA ILE A 6 1.41 -1.43 -3.03
C ILE A 6 1.41 -0.32 -1.97
N CYS A 7 1.73 0.93 -2.35
CA CYS A 7 1.99 2.00 -1.37
C CYS A 7 0.74 2.64 -0.75
N GLY A 8 -0.46 2.38 -1.28
CA GLY A 8 -1.71 2.96 -0.79
C GLY A 8 -1.86 4.49 -0.96
N SER A 9 -0.98 5.17 -1.69
CA SER A 9 -1.05 6.64 -1.87
C SER A 9 -2.24 7.11 -2.70
N CYS A 10 -2.72 6.29 -3.64
CA CYS A 10 -3.89 6.56 -4.48
C CYS A 10 -5.24 6.32 -3.75
N ASN A 11 -5.30 6.61 -2.45
CA ASN A 11 -6.51 6.38 -1.65
C ASN A 11 -7.60 7.38 -2.04
N LEU A 12 -8.54 6.94 -2.88
CA LEU A 12 -9.63 7.75 -3.43
C LEU A 12 -10.98 7.05 -3.26
N VAL A 13 -12.04 7.84 -3.23
CA VAL A 13 -13.42 7.36 -3.28
C VAL A 13 -13.95 7.57 -4.70
N ILE A 14 -14.38 6.50 -5.35
CA ILE A 14 -14.92 6.54 -6.71
C ILE A 14 -16.37 6.07 -6.68
N ASN A 15 -17.28 6.90 -7.20
CA ASN A 15 -18.72 6.65 -7.20
C ASN A 15 -19.26 6.27 -5.79
N GLY A 16 -18.74 6.94 -4.75
CA GLY A 16 -19.11 6.70 -3.35
C GLY A 16 -18.49 5.46 -2.71
N GLN A 17 -17.66 4.69 -3.44
CA GLN A 17 -17.01 3.49 -2.92
C GLN A 17 -15.49 3.70 -2.81
N ALA A 18 -14.89 3.26 -1.70
CA ALA A 18 -13.44 3.29 -1.56
C ALA A 18 -12.78 2.44 -2.65
N HIS A 19 -11.87 3.05 -3.40
CA HIS A 19 -11.13 2.44 -4.53
C HIS A 19 -12.01 2.00 -5.72
N GLY A 20 -13.29 2.37 -5.72
CA GLY A 20 -14.24 2.09 -6.80
C GLY A 20 -14.88 0.70 -6.76
N PRO A 21 -15.61 0.30 -7.82
CA PRO A 21 -16.50 -0.86 -7.80
C PRO A 21 -15.79 -2.22 -7.92
N LYS A 22 -14.49 -2.23 -8.23
CA LYS A 22 -13.72 -3.48 -8.35
C LYS A 22 -13.19 -3.86 -6.97
N ALA A 23 -13.55 -5.04 -6.50
CA ALA A 23 -13.04 -5.58 -5.24
C ALA A 23 -11.52 -5.87 -5.32
N GLU A 24 -10.87 -5.84 -4.16
CA GLU A 24 -9.48 -6.29 -3.96
C GLU A 24 -8.44 -5.56 -4.83
N VAL A 25 -8.71 -4.31 -5.21
CA VAL A 25 -7.75 -3.47 -5.93
C VAL A 25 -7.62 -2.10 -5.28
N ALA A 26 -6.42 -1.53 -5.40
CA ALA A 26 -6.23 -0.10 -5.16
C ALA A 26 -6.74 0.72 -6.35
N CYS A 27 -7.03 2.00 -6.14
CA CYS A 27 -7.50 2.90 -7.17
C CYS A 27 -6.59 2.95 -8.42
N CYS A 28 -5.27 2.86 -8.27
CA CYS A 28 -4.32 2.84 -9.40
C CYS A 28 -4.40 1.57 -10.28
N GLN A 29 -5.03 0.51 -9.79
CA GLN A 29 -5.28 -0.74 -10.51
C GLN A 29 -6.74 -0.83 -11.02
N LEU A 30 -7.55 0.20 -10.79
CA LEU A 30 -8.88 0.33 -11.34
C LEU A 30 -8.82 0.90 -12.76
N HIS A 31 -8.90 0.02 -13.74
CA HIS A 31 -8.85 0.40 -15.16
C HIS A 31 -10.22 0.86 -15.70
N MET A 32 -10.18 1.72 -16.72
CA MET A 32 -11.39 2.22 -17.41
C MET A 32 -12.25 1.12 -18.04
N ARG A 33 -11.66 -0.04 -18.39
CA ARG A 33 -12.41 -1.21 -18.91
C ARG A 33 -13.43 -1.79 -17.92
N ASN A 34 -13.38 -1.38 -16.65
CA ASN A 34 -14.39 -1.77 -15.66
C ASN A 34 -15.63 -0.86 -15.70
N TYR A 35 -15.64 0.16 -16.56
CA TYR A 35 -16.75 1.08 -16.78
C TYR A 35 -17.28 0.93 -18.20
N LYS A 36 -18.52 1.35 -18.41
CA LYS A 36 -19.14 1.41 -19.73
C LYS A 36 -18.82 2.75 -20.38
N ASP A 37 -18.84 2.76 -21.71
CA ASP A 37 -18.72 4.01 -22.44
C ASP A 37 -19.89 4.95 -22.10
N GLY A 38 -19.59 6.23 -21.92
CA GLY A 38 -20.55 7.22 -21.45
C GLY A 38 -20.83 7.24 -19.94
N ASP A 39 -20.22 6.34 -19.14
CA ASP A 39 -20.37 6.39 -17.69
C ASP A 39 -19.81 7.70 -17.11
N LYS A 40 -20.58 8.33 -16.21
CA LYS A 40 -20.10 9.46 -15.41
C LYS A 40 -19.41 8.92 -14.16
N ILE A 41 -18.11 9.16 -14.05
CA ILE A 41 -17.30 8.75 -12.89
C ILE A 41 -17.09 9.96 -11.98
N THR A 42 -17.47 9.81 -10.71
CA THR A 42 -17.23 10.81 -9.66
C THR A 42 -16.02 10.36 -8.83
N ILE A 43 -15.04 11.22 -8.67
CA ILE A 43 -13.81 10.95 -7.91
C ILE A 43 -13.72 11.98 -6.79
N GLU A 44 -13.50 11.50 -5.57
CA GLU A 44 -13.48 12.31 -4.36
C GLU A 44 -12.32 11.89 -3.45
N PRO A 45 -11.81 12.79 -2.59
CA PRO A 45 -10.92 12.39 -1.52
C PRO A 45 -11.65 11.49 -0.50
N PRO A 46 -10.91 10.75 0.35
CA PRO A 46 -11.49 10.02 1.46
C PRO A 46 -12.41 10.88 2.32
N ARG A 47 -13.65 10.43 2.52
CA ARG A 47 -14.65 11.12 3.36
C ARG A 47 -14.47 10.75 4.84
N ALA A 48 -13.31 11.06 5.41
CA ALA A 48 -12.99 10.73 6.79
C ALA A 48 -12.19 11.85 7.47
N ALA A 49 -12.57 12.21 8.69
CA ALA A 49 -11.91 13.26 9.47
C ALA A 49 -10.41 12.98 9.74
N ALA A 50 -10.01 11.70 9.74
CA ALA A 50 -8.63 11.26 9.87
C ALA A 50 -7.75 11.58 8.64
N PHE A 51 -8.34 11.97 7.51
CA PHE A 51 -7.66 12.34 6.27
C PHE A 51 -8.08 13.76 5.83
N PRO A 52 -7.60 14.82 6.50
CA PRO A 52 -7.93 16.20 6.14
C PRO A 52 -7.54 16.53 4.71
N ILE A 53 -8.40 17.24 3.98
CA ILE A 53 -8.12 17.66 2.60
C ILE A 53 -7.07 18.77 2.63
N ILE A 54 -5.99 18.59 1.85
CA ILE A 54 -5.01 19.64 1.57
C ILE A 54 -5.52 20.46 0.37
N LYS A 55 -5.76 19.78 -0.76
CA LYS A 55 -6.28 20.38 -1.99
C LYS A 55 -6.78 19.30 -2.95
N ASP A 56 -7.90 19.55 -3.60
CA ASP A 56 -8.52 18.65 -4.58
C ASP A 56 -8.69 17.22 -4.01
N LEU A 57 -7.96 16.25 -4.56
CA LEU A 57 -7.99 14.85 -4.14
C LEU A 57 -6.86 14.48 -3.15
N VAL A 58 -6.01 15.44 -2.80
CA VAL A 58 -4.86 15.23 -1.91
C VAL A 58 -5.28 15.46 -0.47
N VAL A 59 -4.99 14.47 0.38
CA VAL A 59 -5.25 14.49 1.82
C VAL A 59 -3.95 14.40 2.62
N ASP A 60 -3.95 14.95 3.82
CA ASP A 60 -2.91 14.68 4.82
C ASP A 60 -3.17 13.30 5.43
N ARG A 61 -2.21 12.40 5.23
CA ARG A 61 -2.24 11.01 5.76
C ARG A 61 -1.17 10.76 6.83
N SER A 62 -0.52 11.80 7.34
CA SER A 62 0.59 11.68 8.29
C SER A 62 0.21 10.89 9.54
N ALA A 63 -1.03 11.01 10.01
CA ALA A 63 -1.53 10.24 11.15
C ALA A 63 -1.57 8.73 10.87
N PHE A 64 -1.95 8.33 9.65
CA PHE A 64 -2.00 6.93 9.23
C PHE A 64 -0.59 6.35 9.06
N ASP A 65 0.33 7.12 8.47
CA ASP A 65 1.72 6.68 8.29
C ASP A 65 2.41 6.43 9.65
N ARG A 66 2.17 7.29 10.65
CA ARG A 66 2.64 7.06 12.03
C ARG A 66 2.11 5.75 12.63
N ILE A 67 0.84 5.41 12.39
CA ILE A 67 0.25 4.16 12.90
C ILE A 67 0.95 2.95 12.26
N ILE A 68 1.23 2.99 10.96
CA ILE A 68 1.96 1.94 10.25
C ILE A 68 3.36 1.76 10.86
N GLU A 69 4.05 2.86 11.16
CA GLU A 69 5.41 2.83 11.72
C GLU A 69 5.46 2.27 13.16
N VAL A 70 4.45 2.53 13.99
CA VAL A 70 4.42 2.12 15.41
C VAL A 70 4.47 0.60 15.61
N GLY A 71 4.02 -0.20 14.64
CA GLY A 71 4.12 -1.67 14.66
C GLY A 71 5.20 -2.24 13.75
N GLY A 72 5.94 -1.38 13.03
CA GLY A 72 6.85 -1.79 11.95
C GLY A 72 8.24 -2.20 12.40
N TYR A 73 8.50 -2.33 13.70
CA TYR A 73 9.82 -2.70 14.22
C TYR A 73 9.76 -3.94 15.11
N VAL A 74 10.73 -4.85 14.92
CA VAL A 74 10.97 -5.95 15.83
C VAL A 74 11.94 -5.47 16.90
N SER A 75 11.45 -5.25 18.12
CA SER A 75 12.28 -4.80 19.25
C SER A 75 13.12 -5.92 19.89
N VAL A 76 13.01 -7.14 19.39
CA VAL A 76 13.77 -8.30 19.88
C VAL A 76 14.98 -8.53 18.99
N LYS A 77 16.16 -8.51 19.61
CA LYS A 77 17.40 -8.91 18.95
C LYS A 77 17.46 -10.44 18.94
N THR A 78 16.96 -11.08 17.89
CA THR A 78 16.94 -12.56 17.75
C THR A 78 18.32 -13.19 17.51
N GLY A 79 19.39 -12.39 17.56
CA GLY A 79 20.69 -12.77 17.03
C GLY A 79 20.68 -12.80 15.49
N SER A 80 21.87 -12.80 14.90
CA SER A 80 22.05 -13.04 13.48
C SER A 80 22.47 -14.49 13.29
N ALA A 81 22.04 -15.12 12.19
CA ALA A 81 22.65 -16.39 11.80
C ALA A 81 24.16 -16.18 11.62
N GLN A 82 24.96 -17.19 11.97
CA GLN A 82 26.39 -17.19 11.68
C GLN A 82 26.61 -17.05 10.17
N GLU A 83 27.70 -16.38 9.78
CA GLU A 83 28.08 -16.20 8.37
C GLU A 83 28.19 -17.58 7.69
N ALA A 84 27.62 -17.71 6.49
CA ALA A 84 27.42 -19.01 5.83
C ALA A 84 28.72 -19.76 5.52
N ASN A 85 29.82 -19.04 5.32
CA ASN A 85 31.15 -19.59 5.06
C ASN A 85 31.99 -19.81 6.32
N ALA A 86 31.50 -19.43 7.50
CA ALA A 86 32.20 -19.67 8.76
C ALA A 86 32.14 -21.14 9.22
N LEU A 87 31.33 -21.98 8.57
CA LEU A 87 31.29 -23.42 8.79
C LEU A 87 31.98 -24.14 7.60
N PRO A 88 33.21 -24.65 7.77
CA PRO A 88 33.87 -25.41 6.72
C PRO A 88 33.11 -26.70 6.44
N VAL A 89 32.77 -26.93 5.16
CA VAL A 89 32.16 -28.17 4.68
C VAL A 89 33.26 -29.06 4.12
N GLU A 90 33.42 -30.26 4.67
CA GLU A 90 34.37 -31.23 4.12
C GLU A 90 33.94 -31.67 2.72
N LYS A 91 34.91 -31.80 1.82
CA LYS A 91 34.68 -32.36 0.49
C LYS A 91 34.47 -33.87 0.64
N GLU A 92 33.42 -34.41 0.03
CA GLU A 92 33.23 -35.86 -0.03
C GLU A 92 34.47 -36.53 -0.63
N LYS A 93 35.01 -37.55 0.06
CA LYS A 93 36.12 -38.35 -0.43
C LYS A 93 35.61 -39.17 -1.61
N SER A 94 36.08 -38.83 -2.81
CA SER A 94 35.88 -39.58 -4.06
C SER A 94 36.75 -40.83 -4.08
#